data_AF-A0A0G1C3T4-F1
#
_entry.id   AF-A0A0G1C3T4-F1
#
_cell.length_a   1.000
_cell.length_b   1.000
_cell.length_c   1.000
_cell.angle_alpha   90.00
_cell.angle_beta   90.00
_cell.angle_gamma   90.00
#
_symmetry.space_group_name_H-M   'P 1'
#
loop_
_entity.id
_entity.type
_entity.pdbx_description
1 polymer ?
#
loop_
_entity_poly.entity_id
_entity_poly.type
_entity_poly.pdbx_seq_one_letter_code
_entity_poly.pdbx_strand_id
1 'polypeptide(L)'
;MFRFLYKNFLKPVLFLFDAEFVHENMLGLGELIGKFGINPDGKSGLRQNRRRKNLLSLFFGKKYPELKQNIFGIELESPIGLAAGFDYKAKLTQVLPSLGFGFQTVGTITNQPCEGNQKPRLGRLPKSRSLMVNKGFKNKGAEKISKKLAGLNFSNAIGVSIGVTNTEKIKTEE
;
A
#
# COMPACT_ATOMS: atom_id res chain seq x y z
N MET A 1 0.47 -15.48 19.37
CA MET A 1 0.52 -14.16 20.05
C MET A 1 -0.11 -13.03 19.23
N PHE A 2 0.48 -12.60 18.09
CA PHE A 2 0.04 -11.39 17.37
C PHE A 2 -1.44 -11.40 16.93
N ARG A 3 -1.92 -12.51 16.35
CA ARG A 3 -3.33 -12.68 15.93
C ARG A 3 -4.31 -12.47 17.09
N PHE A 4 -3.97 -12.93 18.29
CA PHE A 4 -4.81 -12.78 19.48
C PHE A 4 -4.87 -11.31 19.91
N LEU A 5 -3.71 -10.65 20.00
CA LEU A 5 -3.62 -9.22 20.32
C LEU A 5 -4.39 -8.36 19.31
N TYR A 6 -4.23 -8.63 18.01
CA TYR A 6 -4.94 -7.92 16.95
C TYR A 6 -6.46 -8.07 17.07
N LYS A 7 -6.95 -9.31 17.26
CA LYS A 7 -8.39 -9.57 17.27
C LYS A 7 -9.10 -9.07 18.52
N ASN A 8 -8.46 -9.18 19.68
CA ASN A 8 -9.13 -8.92 20.97
C ASN A 8 -8.89 -7.52 21.52
N PHE A 9 -7.82 -6.82 21.09
CA PHE A 9 -7.48 -5.50 21.61
C PHE A 9 -7.39 -4.45 20.51
N LEU A 10 -6.50 -4.65 19.53
CA LEU A 10 -6.23 -3.59 18.54
C LEU A 10 -7.44 -3.33 17.64
N LYS A 11 -8.06 -4.38 17.10
CA LYS A 11 -9.20 -4.26 16.18
C LYS A 11 -10.43 -3.61 16.87
N PRO A 12 -10.89 -4.03 18.06
CA PRO A 12 -11.99 -3.36 18.75
C PRO A 12 -11.74 -1.87 18.96
N VAL A 13 -10.54 -1.49 19.43
CA VAL A 13 -10.17 -0.08 19.64
C VAL A 13 -10.18 0.71 18.34
N LEU A 14 -9.56 0.20 17.27
CA LEU A 14 -9.56 0.86 15.97
C LEU A 14 -10.97 1.01 15.37
N PHE A 15 -11.89 0.12 15.72
CA PHE A 15 -13.26 0.14 15.23
C PHE A 15 -14.13 1.22 15.90
N LEU A 16 -13.66 1.82 17.01
CA LEU A 16 -14.30 2.97 17.65
C LEU A 16 -14.09 4.29 16.87
N PHE A 17 -13.13 4.33 15.94
CA PHE A 17 -12.76 5.54 15.20
C PHE A 17 -13.22 5.48 13.74
N ASP A 18 -13.36 6.66 13.12
CA ASP A 18 -13.65 6.81 11.69
C ASP A 18 -12.72 5.95 10.81
N ALA A 19 -13.29 5.34 9.78
CA ALA A 19 -12.59 4.38 8.95
C ALA A 19 -11.51 5.05 8.10
N GLU A 20 -11.79 6.23 7.55
CA GLU A 20 -10.80 6.97 6.76
C GLU A 20 -9.68 7.49 7.65
N PHE A 21 -10.00 8.00 8.84
CA PHE A 21 -9.02 8.43 9.83
C PHE A 21 -8.04 7.31 10.18
N VAL A 22 -8.55 6.12 10.56
CA VAL A 22 -7.69 4.98 10.88
C VAL A 22 -6.83 4.58 9.68
N HIS A 23 -7.42 4.54 8.48
CA HIS A 23 -6.71 4.17 7.28
C HIS A 23 -5.57 5.15 6.94
N GLU A 24 -5.81 6.46 6.97
CA GLU A 24 -4.78 7.48 6.71
C GLU A 24 -3.65 7.43 7.76
N ASN A 25 -3.96 7.19 9.03
CA ASN A 25 -2.96 7.00 10.07
C ASN A 25 -2.14 5.72 9.86
N MET A 26 -2.77 4.62 9.44
CA MET A 26 -2.07 3.38 9.11
C MET A 26 -1.15 3.54 7.90
N LEU A 27 -1.57 4.30 6.87
CA LEU A 27 -0.69 4.67 5.77
C LEU A 27 0.51 5.50 6.23
N GLY A 28 0.29 6.45 7.14
CA GLY A 28 1.36 7.27 7.74
C GLY A 28 2.35 6.45 8.56
N LEU A 29 1.84 5.57 9.43
CA LEU A 29 2.66 4.67 10.23
C LEU A 29 3.45 3.70 9.35
N GLY A 30 2.82 3.12 8.32
CA GLY A 30 3.50 2.25 7.38
C GLY A 30 4.60 2.97 6.59
N GLU A 31 4.36 4.22 6.17
CA GLU A 31 5.39 5.07 5.54
C GLU A 31 6.55 5.35 6.49
N LEU A 32 6.26 5.63 7.76
CA LEU A 32 7.27 5.83 8.80
C LEU A 32 8.12 4.57 9.00
N ILE A 33 7.47 3.42 9.19
CA ILE A 33 8.16 2.14 9.36
C ILE A 33 8.96 1.79 8.11
N GLY A 34 8.45 2.07 6.91
CA GLY A 34 9.16 1.84 5.65
C GLY A 34 10.42 2.70 5.50
N LYS A 35 10.41 3.94 6.00
CA LYS A 35 11.60 4.81 6.03
C LYS A 35 12.69 4.31 6.98
N PHE A 36 12.30 3.79 8.14
CA PHE A 36 13.26 3.28 9.15
C PHE A 36 13.64 1.82 8.93
N GLY A 37 12.78 1.05 8.27
CA GLY A 37 12.93 -0.37 7.97
C GLY A 37 13.56 -0.58 6.61
N ILE A 38 14.80 -0.13 6.42
CA ILE A 38 15.58 -0.46 5.22
C ILE A 38 16.65 -1.49 5.57
N ASN A 39 16.75 -2.47 4.68
CA ASN A 39 17.92 -3.28 4.44
C ASN A 39 18.46 -3.09 3.04
N PRO A 40 19.78 -3.30 2.87
CA PRO A 40 20.66 -2.32 2.24
C PRO A 40 21.14 -2.87 0.90
N ASP A 41 20.23 -3.27 0.03
CA ASP A 41 20.58 -3.69 -1.33
C ASP A 41 19.77 -2.90 -2.36
N GLY A 42 19.74 -1.57 -2.19
CA GLY A 42 19.68 -0.66 -3.33
C GLY A 42 21.12 -0.35 -3.72
N LYS A 43 21.79 -1.22 -4.49
CA LYS A 43 23.17 -0.95 -4.88
C LYS A 43 23.25 0.28 -5.78
N SER A 44 23.73 1.38 -5.22
CA SER A 44 24.83 2.14 -5.83
C SER A 44 26.02 2.04 -4.87
N GLY A 45 26.99 1.17 -5.17
CA GLY A 45 28.29 1.14 -4.47
C GLY A 45 28.47 0.01 -3.44
N LEU A 46 29.49 -0.80 -3.69
CA LEU A 46 30.27 -1.65 -2.78
C LEU A 46 29.66 -2.07 -1.42
N ARG A 47 29.35 -3.36 -1.33
CA ARG A 47 29.77 -4.25 -0.21
C ARG A 47 29.46 -3.74 1.22
N GLN A 48 28.33 -4.18 1.82
CA GLN A 48 28.34 -4.76 3.18
C GLN A 48 27.01 -5.37 3.65
N ASN A 49 27.10 -6.66 3.98
CA ASN A 49 26.16 -7.42 4.80
C ASN A 49 25.80 -6.68 6.10
N ARG A 50 24.62 -6.05 6.19
CA ARG A 50 23.94 -5.89 7.49
C ARG A 50 22.43 -5.84 7.32
N ARG A 51 21.82 -7.01 7.48
CA ARG A 51 20.38 -7.20 7.48
C ARG A 51 19.69 -6.56 8.73
N ARG A 52 19.53 -5.24 8.85
CA ARG A 52 18.36 -4.58 9.49
C ARG A 52 17.00 -5.04 8.91
N LYS A 53 16.67 -6.29 9.21
CA LYS A 53 15.30 -6.78 9.13
C LYS A 53 14.47 -5.89 10.05
N ASN A 54 13.48 -5.18 9.52
CA ASN A 54 12.54 -4.50 10.41
C ASN A 54 11.81 -5.55 11.26
N LEU A 55 11.33 -5.15 12.44
CA LEU A 55 10.69 -6.06 13.39
C LEU A 55 9.51 -6.81 12.75
N LEU A 56 8.82 -6.18 11.80
CA LEU A 56 7.73 -6.79 11.04
C LEU A 56 8.17 -8.03 10.26
N SER A 57 9.34 -7.99 9.62
CA SER A 57 9.86 -9.12 8.85
C SER A 57 10.19 -10.35 9.71
N LEU A 58 10.39 -10.20 11.01
CA LEU A 58 10.54 -11.34 11.93
C LEU A 58 9.22 -12.07 12.19
N PHE A 59 8.09 -11.34 12.15
CA PHE A 59 6.76 -11.90 12.38
C PHE A 59 6.04 -12.31 11.10
N PHE A 60 6.27 -11.59 9.99
CA PHE A 60 5.51 -11.73 8.75
C PHE A 60 6.37 -12.01 7.51
N GLY A 61 7.69 -11.86 7.59
CA GLY A 61 8.60 -11.95 6.45
C GLY A 61 9.01 -13.37 6.06
N LYS A 62 8.24 -14.40 6.45
CA LYS A 62 8.52 -15.79 6.05
C LYS A 62 8.23 -15.94 4.56
N LYS A 63 9.24 -16.38 3.81
CA LYS A 63 9.14 -16.64 2.37
C LYS A 63 8.93 -18.13 2.12
N TYR A 64 8.18 -18.44 1.07
CA TYR A 64 7.86 -19.79 0.61
C TYR A 64 8.23 -19.87 -0.87
N PRO A 65 9.41 -20.42 -1.24
CA PRO A 65 9.86 -20.50 -2.63
C PRO A 65 8.85 -21.15 -3.58
N GLU A 66 8.07 -22.11 -3.09
CA GLU A 66 6.99 -22.80 -3.81
C GLU A 66 5.83 -21.89 -4.23
N LEU A 67 5.70 -20.70 -3.64
CA LEU A 67 4.69 -19.71 -4.01
C LEU A 67 5.17 -18.73 -5.09
N LYS A 68 6.43 -18.78 -5.51
CA LYS A 68 6.93 -17.88 -6.56
C LYS A 68 6.16 -18.07 -7.86
N GLN A 69 5.80 -16.96 -8.51
CA GLN A 69 5.10 -16.95 -9.79
C GLN A 69 5.90 -16.16 -10.82
N ASN A 70 5.79 -16.53 -12.10
CA ASN A 70 6.18 -15.67 -13.22
C ASN A 70 4.92 -15.40 -14.03
N ILE A 71 4.48 -14.14 -14.06
CA ILE A 71 3.27 -13.72 -14.76
C ILE A 71 3.64 -12.59 -15.71
N PHE A 72 3.41 -12.78 -17.02
CA PHE A 72 3.78 -11.83 -18.07
C PHE A 72 5.27 -11.38 -18.02
N GLY A 73 6.19 -12.28 -17.63
CA GLY A 73 7.62 -11.98 -17.50
C GLY A 73 8.00 -11.25 -16.20
N ILE A 74 7.05 -11.06 -15.29
CA ILE A 74 7.27 -10.42 -13.99
C ILE A 74 7.35 -11.51 -12.91
N GLU A 75 8.48 -11.56 -12.19
CA GLU A 75 8.64 -12.44 -11.04
C GLU A 75 7.92 -11.88 -9.81
N LEU A 76 7.04 -12.70 -9.22
CA LEU A 76 6.33 -12.40 -7.99
C LEU A 76 6.81 -13.35 -6.90
N GLU A 77 7.22 -12.81 -5.74
CA GLU A 77 7.69 -13.61 -4.60
C GLU A 77 6.55 -14.41 -3.93
N SER A 78 5.31 -14.05 -4.22
CA SER A 78 4.07 -14.67 -3.71
C SER A 78 2.90 -14.25 -4.61
N PRO A 79 1.86 -15.10 -4.78
CA PRO A 79 0.66 -14.73 -5.53
C PRO A 79 -0.23 -13.74 -4.78
N ILE A 80 0.10 -13.40 -3.52
CA ILE A 80 -0.68 -12.49 -2.69
C ILE A 80 -0.17 -11.06 -2.84
N GLY A 81 -1.03 -10.20 -3.39
CA GLY A 81 -0.75 -8.78 -3.59
C GLY A 81 -1.70 -7.85 -2.83
N LEU A 82 -1.27 -6.61 -2.60
CA LEU A 82 -2.15 -5.56 -2.09
C LEU A 82 -2.87 -4.87 -3.26
N ALA A 83 -4.20 -4.87 -3.22
CA ALA A 83 -5.03 -4.26 -4.25
C ALA A 83 -4.92 -2.72 -4.31
N ALA A 84 -5.25 -2.17 -5.48
CA ALA A 84 -5.38 -0.72 -5.68
C ALA A 84 -6.45 -0.11 -4.75
N GLY A 85 -6.35 1.20 -4.53
CA GLY A 85 -7.24 1.97 -3.65
C GLY A 85 -6.85 1.92 -2.18
N PHE A 86 -6.03 0.94 -1.75
CA PHE A 86 -5.48 0.91 -0.41
C PHE A 86 -4.32 1.92 -0.27
N ASP A 87 -3.28 1.82 -1.11
CA ASP A 87 -2.15 2.76 -1.12
C ASP A 87 -2.18 3.71 -2.33
N TYR A 88 -3.14 4.63 -2.32
CA TYR A 88 -3.28 5.68 -3.35
C TYR A 88 -2.26 6.83 -3.22
N LYS A 89 -1.28 6.71 -2.30
CA LYS A 89 -0.26 7.74 -2.05
C LYS A 89 1.18 7.18 -2.11
N ALA A 90 1.36 5.94 -2.55
CA ALA A 90 2.65 5.24 -2.59
C ALA A 90 3.40 5.28 -1.24
N LYS A 91 2.67 5.19 -0.13
CA LYS A 91 3.18 5.30 1.25
C LYS A 91 3.73 3.98 1.79
N LEU A 92 3.23 2.85 1.29
CA LEU A 92 3.52 1.54 1.86
C LEU A 92 4.53 0.71 1.05
N THR A 93 4.96 1.25 -0.10
CA THR A 93 5.91 0.65 -1.05
C THR A 93 7.17 0.05 -0.41
N GLN A 94 7.68 0.67 0.66
CA GLN A 94 8.90 0.21 1.34
C GLN A 94 8.65 -0.76 2.50
N VAL A 95 7.42 -0.83 3.04
CA VAL A 95 7.11 -1.68 4.21
C VAL A 95 6.38 -2.97 3.83
N LEU A 96 5.58 -2.97 2.77
CA LEU A 96 4.77 -4.12 2.36
C LEU A 96 5.55 -5.41 2.08
N PRO A 97 6.76 -5.37 1.49
CA PRO A 97 7.59 -6.57 1.33
C PRO A 97 7.88 -7.27 2.67
N SER A 98 7.98 -6.50 3.76
CA SER A 98 8.25 -7.04 5.10
C SER A 98 7.02 -7.67 5.75
N LEU A 99 5.83 -7.42 5.19
CA LEU A 99 4.55 -8.03 5.60
C LEU A 99 4.23 -9.30 4.80
N GLY A 100 5.09 -9.70 3.86
CA GLY A 100 4.93 -10.94 3.07
C GLY A 100 4.16 -10.78 1.76
N PHE A 101 3.87 -9.55 1.33
CA PHE A 101 3.23 -9.31 0.03
C PHE A 101 4.21 -9.54 -1.13
N GLY A 102 3.80 -10.34 -2.11
CA GLY A 102 4.58 -10.63 -3.31
C GLY A 102 4.56 -9.51 -4.34
N PHE A 103 3.51 -8.67 -4.32
CA PHE A 103 3.39 -7.47 -5.13
C PHE A 103 2.37 -6.49 -4.51
N GLN A 104 2.23 -5.32 -5.12
CA GLN A 104 1.23 -4.34 -4.73
C GLN A 104 0.78 -3.51 -5.93
N THR A 105 -0.38 -2.89 -5.84
CA THR A 105 -0.85 -1.91 -6.81
C THR A 105 -1.07 -0.57 -6.14
N VAL A 106 -0.26 0.43 -6.51
CA VAL A 106 -0.40 1.82 -6.05
C VAL A 106 -1.50 2.51 -6.85
N GLY A 107 -2.18 3.47 -6.21
CA GLY A 107 -3.24 4.26 -6.86
C GLY A 107 -4.63 3.87 -6.37
N THR A 108 -5.70 4.18 -7.11
CA THR A 108 -5.72 4.74 -8.46
C THR A 108 -5.19 6.17 -8.52
N ILE A 109 -4.32 6.45 -9.49
CA ILE A 109 -3.71 7.76 -9.73
C ILE A 109 -4.38 8.39 -10.96
N THR A 110 -4.70 9.66 -10.87
CA THR A 110 -5.22 10.43 -12.01
C THR A 110 -4.17 11.42 -12.49
N ASN A 111 -4.33 11.95 -13.71
CA ASN A 111 -3.37 12.92 -14.27
C ASN A 111 -3.16 14.11 -13.31
N GLN A 112 -4.24 14.81 -12.99
CA GLN A 112 -4.24 15.89 -11.99
C GLN A 112 -4.58 15.37 -10.58
N PRO A 113 -4.18 16.06 -9.51
CA PRO A 113 -4.63 15.76 -8.15
C PRO A 113 -6.15 15.79 -8.04
N CYS A 114 -6.70 14.91 -7.19
CA CYS A 114 -8.13 14.86 -6.91
C CYS A 114 -8.33 14.74 -5.40
N GLU A 115 -9.14 15.63 -4.82
CA GLU A 115 -9.48 15.58 -3.39
C GLU A 115 -10.45 14.44 -3.05
N GLY A 116 -11.11 13.89 -4.06
CA GLY A 116 -12.13 12.86 -3.95
C GLY A 116 -13.49 13.40 -3.51
N ASN A 117 -14.44 12.50 -3.29
CA ASN A 117 -15.79 12.87 -2.89
C ASN A 117 -15.82 13.43 -1.45
N GLN A 118 -16.89 14.15 -1.11
CA GLN A 118 -17.15 14.63 0.25
C GLN A 118 -17.27 13.45 1.23
N LYS A 119 -16.93 13.71 2.50
CA LYS A 119 -17.07 12.72 3.57
C LYS A 119 -18.54 12.60 4.01
N PRO A 120 -18.98 11.44 4.54
CA PRO A 120 -18.22 10.21 4.74
C PRO A 120 -18.06 9.38 3.46
N ARG A 121 -16.87 8.80 3.27
CA ARG A 121 -16.50 8.07 2.03
C ARG A 121 -15.79 6.75 2.24
N LEU A 122 -15.67 6.32 3.49
CA LEU A 122 -15.21 5.00 3.86
C LEU A 122 -16.01 4.55 5.08
N GLY A 123 -16.75 3.46 4.95
CA GLY A 123 -17.53 2.85 6.02
C GLY A 123 -17.10 1.40 6.25
N ARG A 124 -17.26 0.93 7.49
CA ARG A 124 -17.05 -0.49 7.83
C ARG A 124 -18.40 -1.14 8.09
N LEU A 125 -18.62 -2.33 7.55
CA LEU A 125 -19.81 -3.17 7.76
C LEU A 125 -19.38 -4.49 8.43
N PRO A 126 -19.19 -4.52 9.77
CA PRO A 126 -18.51 -5.63 10.42
C PRO A 126 -19.26 -6.96 10.34
N LYS A 127 -20.61 -6.92 10.41
CA LYS A 127 -21.45 -8.12 10.36
C LYS A 127 -21.31 -8.88 9.03
N SER A 128 -21.22 -8.15 7.92
CA SER A 128 -21.03 -8.71 6.57
C SER A 128 -19.56 -8.76 6.13
N ARG A 129 -18.60 -8.45 7.03
CA ARG A 129 -17.17 -8.36 6.73
C ARG A 129 -16.86 -7.50 5.49
N SER A 130 -17.62 -6.44 5.29
CA SER A 130 -17.58 -5.61 4.08
C SER A 130 -17.15 -4.17 4.38
N LEU A 131 -16.84 -3.41 3.33
CA LEU A 131 -16.54 -1.98 3.38
C LEU A 131 -17.44 -1.23 2.40
N MET A 132 -17.86 -0.03 2.76
CA MET A 132 -18.44 0.96 1.84
C MET A 132 -17.32 1.91 1.42
N VAL A 133 -17.12 2.12 0.12
CA VAL A 133 -16.05 2.99 -0.40
C VAL A 133 -16.67 3.95 -1.42
N ASN A 134 -16.55 5.25 -1.15
CA ASN A 134 -16.99 6.32 -2.04
C ASN A 134 -15.88 7.38 -2.20
N LYS A 135 -14.62 6.97 -2.34
CA LYS A 135 -13.48 7.90 -2.29
C LYS A 135 -13.35 8.82 -3.52
N GLY A 136 -13.93 8.46 -4.66
CA GLY A 136 -13.89 9.28 -5.88
C GLY A 136 -12.49 9.58 -6.39
N PHE A 137 -11.61 8.57 -6.47
CA PHE A 137 -10.21 8.71 -6.91
C PHE A 137 -9.38 9.77 -6.17
N LYS A 138 -9.59 9.97 -4.86
CA LYS A 138 -8.69 10.80 -4.03
C LYS A 138 -7.22 10.43 -4.25
N ASN A 139 -6.39 11.32 -4.79
CA ASN A 139 -4.96 11.09 -5.01
C ASN A 139 -4.18 12.41 -5.24
N LYS A 140 -2.84 12.33 -5.27
CA LYS A 140 -1.94 13.50 -5.36
C LYS A 140 -1.53 13.90 -6.79
N GLY A 141 -2.11 13.26 -7.81
CA GLY A 141 -1.76 13.46 -9.22
C GLY A 141 -0.58 12.60 -9.67
N ALA A 142 -0.53 12.33 -10.98
CA ALA A 142 0.45 11.45 -11.61
C ALA A 142 1.88 11.96 -11.41
N GLU A 143 2.13 13.26 -11.62
CA GLU A 143 3.46 13.85 -11.49
C GLU A 143 4.06 13.67 -10.09
N LYS A 144 3.26 13.90 -9.04
CA LYS A 144 3.75 13.81 -7.66
C LYS A 144 4.01 12.38 -7.24
N ILE A 145 3.17 11.44 -7.67
CA ILE A 145 3.35 10.03 -7.33
C ILE A 145 4.48 9.42 -8.15
N SER A 146 4.63 9.76 -9.43
CA SER A 146 5.73 9.26 -10.27
C SER A 146 7.09 9.73 -9.74
N LYS A 147 7.23 11.02 -9.41
CA LYS A 147 8.45 11.56 -8.74
C LYS A 147 8.75 10.83 -7.44
N LYS A 148 7.73 10.52 -6.64
CA LYS A 148 7.89 9.76 -5.39
C LYS A 148 8.38 8.34 -5.67
N LEU A 149 7.75 7.63 -6.61
CA LEU A 149 8.11 6.26 -6.96
C LEU A 149 9.52 6.17 -7.56
N ALA A 150 9.92 7.13 -8.40
CA ALA A 150 11.25 7.17 -9.00
C ALA A 150 12.39 7.27 -7.97
N GLY A 151 12.12 7.84 -6.79
CA GLY A 151 13.09 7.93 -5.70
C GLY A 151 13.14 6.70 -4.77
N LEU A 152 12.43 5.62 -5.08
CA LEU A 152 12.33 4.44 -4.23
C LEU A 152 12.97 3.21 -4.87
N ASN A 153 13.50 2.33 -4.03
CA ASN A 153 13.98 1.02 -4.45
C ASN A 153 12.90 -0.03 -4.17
N PHE A 154 12.56 -0.84 -5.17
CA PHE A 154 11.51 -1.85 -5.03
C PHE A 154 12.12 -3.23 -4.82
N SER A 155 11.67 -3.93 -3.79
CA SER A 155 12.06 -5.32 -3.51
C SER A 155 11.03 -6.34 -3.98
N ASN A 156 9.88 -5.88 -4.47
CA ASN A 156 8.81 -6.66 -5.06
C ASN A 156 8.19 -5.89 -6.24
N ALA A 157 7.40 -6.59 -7.07
CA ALA A 157 6.72 -5.97 -8.20
C ALA A 157 5.69 -4.92 -7.75
N ILE A 158 5.63 -3.80 -8.46
CA ILE A 158 4.68 -2.71 -8.20
C ILE A 158 3.91 -2.41 -9.47
N GLY A 159 2.59 -2.63 -9.40
CA GLY A 159 1.65 -2.11 -10.38
C GLY A 159 1.24 -0.68 -10.03
N VAL A 160 0.82 0.06 -11.05
CA VAL A 160 0.22 1.39 -10.89
C VAL A 160 -1.16 1.39 -11.54
N SER A 161 -2.20 1.58 -10.74
CA SER A 161 -3.55 1.78 -11.24
C SER A 161 -3.70 3.23 -11.66
N ILE A 162 -4.12 3.46 -12.90
CA ILE A 162 -4.39 4.78 -13.47
C ILE A 162 -5.88 4.94 -13.74
N GLY A 163 -6.38 6.17 -13.63
CA GLY A 163 -7.76 6.53 -13.91
C GLY A 163 -7.86 7.93 -14.48
N VAL A 164 -9.02 8.24 -15.07
CA VAL A 164 -9.32 9.58 -15.57
C VAL A 164 -9.56 10.53 -14.38
N THR A 165 -9.04 11.76 -14.48
CA THR A 165 -9.28 12.79 -13.47
C THR A 165 -10.77 13.10 -13.39
N ASN A 166 -11.37 12.84 -12.23
CA ASN A 166 -12.79 13.07 -11.97
C ASN A 166 -13.05 14.56 -11.66
N THR A 167 -13.26 15.36 -12.71
CA THR A 167 -13.57 16.80 -12.62
C THR A 167 -14.61 17.18 -13.67
N GLU A 168 -15.50 18.13 -13.35
CA GLU A 168 -16.53 18.64 -14.27
C GLU A 168 -15.97 19.15 -15.60
N LYS A 169 -14.70 19.60 -15.61
CA LYS A 169 -14.01 20.13 -16.79
C LYS A 169 -13.59 19.05 -17.79
N ILE A 170 -13.49 17.79 -17.36
CA ILE A 170 -13.05 16.66 -18.18
C ILE A 170 -14.28 15.80 -18.40
N LYS A 171 -15.05 16.12 -19.44
CA LYS A 171 -16.06 15.18 -19.97
C LYS A 171 -15.30 14.08 -20.68
N THR A 172 -15.47 12.85 -20.20
CA THR A 172 -15.05 11.67 -20.96
C THR A 172 -16.08 11.52 -22.06
N GLU A 173 -15.67 11.58 -23.33
CA GLU A 173 -16.55 11.18 -24.42
C GLU A 173 -16.83 9.68 -24.22
N GLU A 174 -18.12 9.32 -24.12
CA GLU A 174 -18.58 7.93 -24.01
C GLU A 174 -18.43 7.18 -25.33
#